data_AF-A0A0J6VP60-F1
#
_entry.id   AF-A0A0J6VP60-F1
#
_cell.length_a   1.000
_cell.length_b   1.000
_cell.length_c   1.000
_cell.angle_alpha   90.00
_cell.angle_beta   90.00
_cell.angle_gamma   90.00
#
_symmetry.space_group_name_H-M   'P 1'
#
loop_
_entity.id
_entity.type
_entity.pdbx_description
1 polymer ?
#
loop_
_entity_poly.entity_id
_entity_poly.type
_entity_poly.pdbx_seq_one_letter_code
_entity_poly.pdbx_strand_id
1 'polypeptide(L)'
;MIADLAEAGGWDAEYSRDVWRMRRLGYDGDRTLRFAAIPQPWLRDLAKRWVRWRLSTGLGLEAGGGRPVVALTRFAQFLADIGVESIDRINRPVLERYLADLAGDSIGAQRRGTHIGLLNRFFAAVRQHRWDTGLPADAMFFAEDYPKRGERLPRALAEQVMAQLEDPDNLARFADPAYRLITIILMRCGLRITDALRLRSDCVVVDAEGAPYLRYLNHKMKRDALVPIDEQLRELIAEHHAHTAQRWPARTPVLFPRPTKNIDGTHPITSPTYRMALLRWLSVCDIRDEHGQPVHLTPHQWRHTLGTRNSAAPR
;
A
#
# COMPACT_ATOMS: atom_id res chain seq x y z
N MET A 1 22.91 15.62 -18.47
CA MET A 1 23.76 16.54 -17.67
C MET A 1 24.69 15.67 -16.84
N ILE A 2 25.99 15.74 -17.13
CA ILE A 2 27.02 14.74 -16.77
C ILE A 2 27.41 14.77 -15.27
N ALA A 3 26.79 15.64 -14.47
CA ALA A 3 27.05 15.79 -13.04
C ALA A 3 26.37 14.73 -12.13
N ASP A 4 25.44 13.91 -12.64
CA ASP A 4 24.68 12.94 -11.81
C ASP A 4 25.37 11.58 -11.65
N LEU A 5 26.54 11.36 -12.28
CA LEU A 5 27.29 10.09 -12.27
C LEU A 5 28.46 10.04 -11.28
N ALA A 6 28.74 11.12 -10.54
CA ALA A 6 29.92 11.24 -9.67
C ALA A 6 29.62 11.39 -8.16
N GLU A 7 28.36 11.63 -7.74
CA GLU A 7 28.02 11.51 -6.31
C GLU A 7 27.74 10.04 -6.01
N ALA A 8 28.64 9.40 -5.25
CA ALA A 8 28.36 8.11 -4.64
C ALA A 8 27.00 8.19 -3.91
N GLY A 9 25.98 7.58 -4.52
CA GLY A 9 24.64 7.53 -3.95
C GLY A 9 24.65 6.80 -2.62
N GLY A 10 23.69 7.12 -1.75
CA GLY A 10 23.58 6.47 -0.45
C GLY A 10 23.21 7.43 0.66
N TRP A 11 23.20 6.90 1.87
CA TRP A 11 22.78 7.65 3.05
C TRP A 11 23.67 8.85 3.33
N ASP A 12 24.98 8.76 3.13
CA ASP A 12 25.89 9.84 3.52
C ASP A 12 25.68 11.12 2.70
N ALA A 13 25.33 10.99 1.41
CA ALA A 13 25.02 12.11 0.53
C ALA A 13 23.59 12.65 0.74
N GLU A 14 22.61 11.78 0.95
CA GLU A 14 21.21 12.19 1.05
C GLU A 14 20.82 12.65 2.46
N TYR A 15 21.39 12.07 3.52
CA TYR A 15 20.95 12.29 4.90
C TYR A 15 21.11 13.73 5.37
N SER A 16 22.16 14.44 4.96
CA SER A 16 22.37 15.85 5.31
C SER A 16 21.29 16.77 4.73
N ARG A 17 20.68 16.40 3.60
CA ARG A 17 19.68 17.20 2.89
C ARG A 17 18.31 17.13 3.57
N ASP A 18 17.50 18.15 3.32
CA ASP A 18 16.09 18.18 3.76
C ASP A 18 15.12 17.62 2.72
N VAL A 19 15.63 17.22 1.55
CA VAL A 19 14.88 16.51 0.53
C VAL A 19 15.69 15.29 0.12
N TRP A 20 15.19 14.11 0.46
CA TRP A 20 15.82 12.84 0.10
C TRP A 20 15.23 12.31 -1.20
N ARG A 21 16.09 12.09 -2.18
CA ARG A 21 15.73 11.48 -3.47
C ARG A 21 15.83 9.97 -3.33
N MET A 22 14.70 9.29 -3.24
CA MET A 22 14.67 7.88 -2.87
C MET A 22 15.33 6.97 -3.91
N ARG A 23 15.37 7.39 -5.18
CA ARG A 23 16.14 6.73 -6.25
C ARG A 23 17.63 6.58 -5.94
N ARG A 24 18.22 7.56 -5.24
CA ARG A 24 19.63 7.55 -4.83
C ARG A 24 19.90 6.66 -3.62
N LEU A 25 18.83 6.14 -3.00
CA LEU A 25 18.84 5.21 -1.88
C LEU A 25 18.38 3.80 -2.30
N GLY A 26 18.31 3.53 -3.61
CA GLY A 26 17.93 2.21 -4.14
C GLY A 26 16.43 1.93 -4.18
N TYR A 27 15.56 2.94 -4.05
CA TYR A 27 14.12 2.78 -4.23
C TYR A 27 13.70 3.11 -5.66
N ASP A 28 12.76 2.34 -6.20
CA ASP A 28 12.24 2.58 -7.54
C ASP A 28 11.47 3.91 -7.66
N GLY A 29 11.69 4.61 -8.78
CA GLY A 29 10.98 5.83 -9.18
C GLY A 29 11.51 7.12 -8.54
N ASP A 30 10.97 8.27 -8.98
CA ASP A 30 11.45 9.60 -8.58
C ASP A 30 10.78 10.16 -7.32
N ARG A 31 10.41 9.29 -6.37
CA ARG A 31 9.80 9.74 -5.11
C ARG A 31 10.82 10.51 -4.26
N THR A 32 10.33 11.52 -3.54
CA THR A 32 11.11 12.31 -2.59
C THR A 32 10.47 12.34 -1.22
N LEU A 33 11.27 12.28 -0.15
CA LEU A 33 10.83 12.62 1.21
C LEU A 33 11.30 14.03 1.54
N ARG A 34 10.38 14.88 2.03
CA ARG A 34 10.63 16.31 2.24
C ARG A 34 10.47 16.66 3.72
N PHE A 35 11.57 17.03 4.36
CA PHE A 35 11.67 17.41 5.77
C PHE A 35 11.67 18.93 5.98
N ALA A 36 11.87 19.72 4.91
CA ALA A 36 11.90 21.18 4.97
C ALA A 36 10.62 21.82 5.55
N ALA A 37 9.49 21.11 5.52
CA ALA A 37 8.22 21.55 6.10
C ALA A 37 8.12 21.33 7.63
N ILE A 38 9.14 20.75 8.27
CA ILE A 38 9.26 20.66 9.74
C ILE A 38 10.07 21.88 10.21
N PRO A 39 9.45 22.95 10.73
CA PRO A 39 10.16 24.20 11.02
C PRO A 39 11.19 24.06 12.14
N GLN A 40 10.93 23.24 13.15
CA GLN A 40 11.85 23.06 14.28
C GLN A 40 13.07 22.20 13.88
N PRO A 41 14.31 22.71 13.96
CA PRO A 41 15.50 21.95 13.58
C PRO A 41 15.68 20.66 14.39
N TRP A 42 15.47 20.71 15.71
CA TRP A 42 15.58 19.54 16.59
C TRP A 42 14.60 18.42 16.21
N LEU A 43 13.37 18.77 15.83
CA LEU A 43 12.37 17.79 15.40
C LEU A 43 12.70 17.24 14.02
N ARG A 44 13.20 18.10 13.12
CA ARG A 44 13.61 17.73 11.77
C ARG A 44 14.73 16.70 11.80
N ASP A 45 15.73 16.90 12.65
CA ASP A 45 16.88 15.99 12.76
C ASP A 45 16.46 14.64 13.36
N LEU A 46 15.61 14.63 14.39
CA LEU A 46 15.05 13.40 14.95
C LEU A 46 14.14 12.69 13.92
N ALA A 47 13.34 13.43 13.15
CA ALA A 47 12.50 12.88 12.10
C ALA A 47 13.34 12.19 11.01
N LYS A 48 14.41 12.86 10.53
CA LYS A 48 15.39 12.30 9.59
C LYS A 48 16.00 11.02 10.17
N ARG A 49 16.51 11.07 11.40
CA ARG A 49 17.10 9.91 12.07
C ARG A 49 16.14 8.72 12.16
N TRP A 50 14.90 8.97 12.58
CA TRP A 50 13.87 7.93 12.70
C TRP A 50 13.50 7.32 11.35
N VAL A 51 13.26 8.16 10.33
CA VAL A 51 12.91 7.69 8.98
C VAL A 51 14.05 6.87 8.37
N ARG A 52 15.31 7.31 8.51
CA ARG A 52 16.48 6.54 8.06
C ARG A 52 16.51 5.15 8.73
N TRP A 53 16.35 5.10 10.05
CA TRP A 53 16.36 3.83 10.79
C TRP A 53 15.23 2.89 10.32
N ARG A 54 14.01 3.42 10.15
CA ARG A 54 12.86 2.63 9.66
C ARG A 54 13.08 2.08 8.26
N LEU A 55 13.62 2.88 7.35
CA LEU A 55 13.92 2.45 5.98
C LEU A 55 15.05 1.41 5.97
N SER A 56 16.09 1.62 6.77
CA SER A 56 17.24 0.70 6.88
C SER A 56 16.88 -0.64 7.54
N THR A 57 15.81 -0.70 8.33
CA THR A 57 15.29 -1.94 8.96
C THR A 57 14.28 -2.69 8.07
N GLY A 58 14.16 -2.30 6.79
CA GLY A 58 13.36 -3.02 5.81
C GLY A 58 11.89 -2.64 5.76
N LEU A 59 11.48 -1.52 6.38
CA LEU A 59 10.14 -0.96 6.12
C LEU A 59 10.11 -0.33 4.73
N GLY A 60 9.07 -0.65 3.96
CA GLY A 60 8.86 -0.05 2.65
C GLY A 60 8.67 1.47 2.69
N LEU A 61 8.98 2.15 1.59
CA LEU A 61 9.07 3.62 1.48
C LEU A 61 7.87 4.36 2.08
N GLU A 62 6.65 3.92 1.79
CA GLU A 62 5.43 4.59 2.28
C GLU A 62 5.24 4.43 3.80
N ALA A 63 5.50 3.25 4.34
CA ALA A 63 5.29 2.94 5.75
C ALA A 63 6.45 3.40 6.64
N GLY A 64 7.68 3.34 6.11
CA GLY A 64 8.91 3.72 6.80
C GLY A 64 9.29 5.19 6.66
N GLY A 65 8.85 5.86 5.59
CA GLY A 65 9.19 7.27 5.32
C GLY A 65 7.99 8.15 5.04
N GLY A 66 7.24 7.88 3.97
CA GLY A 66 6.16 8.77 3.50
C GLY A 66 5.15 9.16 4.58
N ARG A 67 4.48 8.17 5.19
CA ARG A 67 3.49 8.42 6.27
C ARG A 67 4.12 9.03 7.53
N PRO A 68 5.28 8.53 8.03
CA PRO A 68 6.01 9.18 9.12
C PRO A 68 6.28 10.66 8.89
N VAL A 69 6.80 11.04 7.72
CA VAL A 69 7.11 12.43 7.38
C VAL A 69 5.83 13.27 7.38
N VAL A 70 4.74 12.79 6.76
CA VAL A 70 3.45 13.52 6.77
C VAL A 70 2.93 13.74 8.20
N ALA A 71 2.95 12.71 9.05
CA ALA A 71 2.48 12.82 10.43
C ALA A 71 3.35 13.78 11.27
N LEU A 72 4.68 13.71 11.12
CA LEU A 72 5.61 14.57 11.83
C LEU A 72 5.55 16.02 11.34
N THR A 73 5.42 16.26 10.04
CA THR A 73 5.22 17.60 9.48
C THR A 73 3.96 18.26 10.02
N ARG A 74 2.84 17.53 10.10
CA ARG A 74 1.60 18.06 10.69
C ARG A 74 1.84 18.43 12.16
N PHE A 75 2.42 17.52 12.94
CA PHE A 75 2.70 17.79 14.36
C PHE A 75 3.65 18.99 14.53
N ALA A 76 4.67 19.09 13.69
CA ALA A 76 5.63 20.19 13.70
C ALA A 76 4.98 21.56 13.40
N GLN A 77 4.02 21.60 12.48
CA GLN A 77 3.23 22.81 12.20
C GLN A 77 2.43 23.23 13.43
N PHE A 78 1.69 22.30 14.05
CA PHE A 78 0.98 22.58 15.30
C PHE A 78 1.91 23.09 16.40
N LEU A 79 3.08 22.46 16.59
CA LEU A 79 4.06 22.92 17.57
C LEU A 79 4.55 24.35 17.28
N ALA A 80 4.69 24.71 16.00
CA ALA A 80 5.07 26.07 15.61
C ALA A 80 3.97 27.07 15.97
N ASP A 81 2.71 26.72 15.68
CA ASP A 81 1.54 27.57 15.95
C ASP A 81 1.37 27.87 17.44
N ILE A 82 1.75 26.93 18.32
CA ILE A 82 1.68 27.10 19.78
C ILE A 82 3.02 27.53 20.42
N GLY A 83 4.04 27.83 19.63
CA GLY A 83 5.34 28.34 20.11
C GLY A 83 6.17 27.33 20.90
N VAL A 84 6.12 26.04 20.57
CA VAL A 84 6.97 25.03 21.19
C VAL A 84 8.33 24.97 20.48
N GLU A 85 9.37 25.42 21.18
CA GLU A 85 10.72 25.59 20.62
C GLU A 85 11.69 24.47 20.99
N SER A 86 11.34 23.57 21.92
CA SER A 86 12.21 22.49 22.37
C SER A 86 11.45 21.22 22.75
N ILE A 87 12.15 20.09 22.73
CA ILE A 87 11.55 18.76 22.94
C ILE A 87 11.08 18.51 24.38
N ASP A 88 11.72 19.15 25.38
CA ASP A 88 11.35 19.06 26.80
C ASP A 88 9.99 19.69 27.11
N ARG A 89 9.46 20.49 26.18
CA ARG A 89 8.13 21.10 26.28
C ARG A 89 7.02 20.21 25.75
N ILE A 90 7.35 19.09 25.09
CA ILE A 90 6.35 18.12 24.62
C ILE A 90 5.92 17.25 25.79
N ASN A 91 5.05 17.79 26.64
CA ASN A 91 4.44 17.05 27.75
C ASN A 91 3.01 16.61 27.40
N ARG A 92 2.36 15.89 28.32
CA ARG A 92 0.98 15.41 28.12
C ARG A 92 -0.01 16.53 27.75
N PRO A 93 -0.05 17.70 28.44
CA PRO A 93 -0.91 18.82 28.05
C PRO A 93 -0.75 19.29 26.58
N VAL A 94 0.48 19.33 26.07
CA VAL A 94 0.73 19.68 24.65
C VAL A 94 0.13 18.62 23.72
N LEU A 95 0.24 17.33 24.07
CA LEU A 95 -0.35 16.25 23.28
C LEU A 95 -1.88 16.28 23.29
N GLU A 96 -2.51 16.65 24.41
CA GLU A 96 -3.96 16.81 24.50
C GLU A 96 -4.47 17.95 23.62
N ARG A 97 -3.76 19.09 23.61
CA ARG A 97 -4.03 20.19 22.68
C ARG A 97 -3.87 19.74 21.22
N TYR A 98 -2.85 18.93 20.93
CA TYR A 98 -2.66 18.36 19.60
C TYR A 98 -3.82 17.44 19.18
N LEU A 99 -4.35 16.61 20.11
CA LEU A 99 -5.51 15.75 19.83
C LEU A 99 -6.76 16.57 19.51
N ALA A 100 -7.00 17.66 20.24
CA ALA A 100 -8.11 18.57 19.97
C ALA A 100 -7.99 19.24 18.60
N ASP A 101 -6.79 19.76 18.28
CA ASP A 101 -6.49 20.37 16.99
C ASP A 101 -6.63 19.35 15.83
N LEU A 102 -6.14 18.12 16.02
CA LEU A 102 -6.27 17.03 15.05
C LEU A 102 -7.73 16.58 14.86
N ALA A 103 -8.59 16.75 15.87
CA ALA A 103 -10.01 16.45 15.77
C ALA A 103 -10.79 17.51 14.97
N GLY A 104 -10.32 18.76 14.98
CA GLY A 104 -10.85 19.86 14.16
C GLY A 104 -10.56 19.70 12.67
N ASP A 105 -9.52 18.95 12.31
CA ASP A 105 -9.21 18.63 10.91
C ASP A 105 -10.31 17.76 10.28
N SER A 106 -10.69 18.07 9.04
CA SER A 106 -11.63 17.29 8.22
C SER A 106 -11.10 15.92 7.75
N ILE A 107 -10.03 15.41 8.38
CA ILE A 107 -9.45 14.11 8.10
C ILE A 107 -10.21 13.02 8.88
N GLY A 108 -10.62 11.94 8.20
CA GLY A 108 -11.40 10.87 8.82
C GLY A 108 -10.68 10.15 9.98
N ALA A 109 -11.45 9.54 10.89
CA ALA A 109 -10.99 8.89 12.12
C ALA A 109 -9.81 7.91 11.93
N GLN A 110 -9.79 7.17 10.83
CA GLN A 110 -8.68 6.25 10.51
C GLN A 110 -7.35 6.98 10.26
N ARG A 111 -7.37 8.14 9.60
CA ARG A 111 -6.15 8.94 9.36
C ARG A 111 -5.68 9.55 10.67
N ARG A 112 -6.58 10.10 11.48
CA ARG A 112 -6.25 10.62 12.82
C ARG A 112 -5.56 9.56 13.67
N GLY A 113 -6.14 8.35 13.77
CA GLY A 113 -5.50 7.25 14.49
C GLY A 113 -4.13 6.83 13.92
N THR A 114 -3.91 7.02 12.61
CA THR A 114 -2.60 6.77 11.99
C THR A 114 -1.56 7.82 12.39
N HIS A 115 -1.94 9.10 12.47
CA HIS A 115 -1.09 10.18 12.95
C HIS A 115 -0.66 9.92 14.40
N ILE A 116 -1.63 9.71 15.29
CA ILE A 116 -1.41 9.41 16.72
C ILE A 116 -0.47 8.21 16.87
N GLY A 117 -0.76 7.10 16.19
CA GLY A 117 0.07 5.90 16.28
C GLY A 117 1.46 6.04 15.67
N LEU A 118 1.69 6.97 14.73
CA LEU A 118 3.02 7.26 14.22
C LEU A 118 3.81 8.10 15.23
N LEU A 119 3.22 9.17 15.77
CA LEU A 119 3.86 9.99 16.79
C LEU A 119 4.19 9.19 18.04
N ASN A 120 3.28 8.33 18.52
CA ASN A 120 3.57 7.50 19.69
C ASN A 120 4.78 6.58 19.47
N ARG A 121 4.90 5.99 18.27
CA ARG A 121 6.07 5.18 17.89
C ARG A 121 7.34 6.00 17.71
N PHE A 122 7.22 7.24 17.25
CA PHE A 122 8.35 8.16 17.17
C PHE A 122 8.89 8.48 18.56
N PHE A 123 8.03 8.89 19.49
CA PHE A 123 8.42 9.17 20.87
C PHE A 123 8.99 7.93 21.57
N ALA A 124 8.37 6.76 21.37
CA ALA A 124 8.92 5.50 21.86
C ALA A 124 10.33 5.23 21.32
N ALA A 125 10.57 5.44 20.03
CA ALA A 125 11.88 5.24 19.41
C ALA A 125 12.93 6.24 19.94
N VAL A 126 12.57 7.52 20.09
CA VAL A 126 13.46 8.54 20.66
C VAL A 126 13.95 8.11 22.04
N ARG A 127 13.04 7.64 22.91
CA ARG A 127 13.39 7.14 24.25
C ARG A 127 14.17 5.83 24.21
N GLN A 128 13.69 4.84 23.47
CA GLN A 128 14.29 3.51 23.39
C GLN A 128 15.75 3.57 22.92
N HIS A 129 16.04 4.42 21.94
CA HIS A 129 17.38 4.57 21.40
C HIS A 129 18.17 5.73 22.02
N ARG A 130 17.60 6.43 23.02
CA ARG A 130 18.20 7.60 23.67
C ARG A 130 18.72 8.63 22.66
N TRP A 131 17.93 8.89 21.61
CA TRP A 131 18.30 9.90 20.61
C TRP A 131 18.22 11.32 21.16
N ASP A 132 17.38 11.51 22.17
CA ASP A 132 17.25 12.73 22.94
C ASP A 132 16.77 12.35 24.35
N THR A 133 17.33 12.99 25.39
CA THR A 133 17.00 12.72 26.80
C THR A 133 16.07 13.76 27.42
N GLY A 134 15.77 14.85 26.70
CA GLY A 134 14.88 15.91 27.15
C GLY A 134 13.40 15.58 26.96
N LEU A 135 13.04 14.63 26.10
CA LEU A 135 11.64 14.25 25.87
C LEU A 135 10.98 13.75 27.19
N PRO A 136 9.98 14.47 27.72
CA PRO A 136 9.34 14.13 29.00
C PRO A 136 8.78 12.72 29.03
N ALA A 137 8.81 12.05 30.17
CA ALA A 137 8.34 10.67 30.29
C ALA A 137 6.85 10.51 29.93
N ASP A 138 6.04 11.52 30.20
CA ASP A 138 4.59 11.57 29.97
C ASP A 138 4.18 11.93 28.53
N ALA A 139 5.13 12.21 27.63
CA ALA A 139 4.85 12.48 26.21
C ALA A 139 4.46 11.19 25.46
N MET A 140 3.27 10.68 25.73
CA MET A 140 2.74 9.45 25.17
C MET A 140 1.24 9.54 24.89
N PHE A 141 0.79 8.72 23.94
CA PHE A 141 -0.62 8.52 23.64
C PHE A 141 -1.09 7.17 24.17
N PHE A 142 -2.27 7.18 24.79
CA PHE A 142 -2.95 6.01 25.36
C PHE A 142 -4.02 5.49 24.41
N ALA A 143 -4.62 4.34 24.74
CA ALA A 143 -5.62 3.70 23.88
C ALA A 143 -6.86 4.58 23.67
N GLU A 144 -7.21 5.36 24.69
CA GLU A 144 -8.36 6.27 24.77
C GLU A 144 -8.19 7.50 23.88
N ASP A 145 -6.95 7.89 23.57
CA ASP A 145 -6.66 9.02 22.69
C ASP A 145 -7.00 8.71 21.22
N TYR A 146 -7.13 7.42 20.86
CA TYR A 146 -7.44 7.02 19.49
C TYR A 146 -8.92 7.21 19.19
N PRO A 147 -9.27 7.75 18.01
CA PRO A 147 -10.65 7.84 17.57
C PRO A 147 -11.35 6.46 17.62
N LYS A 148 -12.56 6.43 18.18
CA LYS A 148 -13.40 5.23 18.16
C LYS A 148 -13.54 4.75 16.72
N ARG A 149 -13.20 3.47 16.50
CA ARG A 149 -13.43 2.84 15.20
C ARG A 149 -14.92 2.54 15.10
N GLY A 150 -15.59 3.14 14.12
CA GLY A 150 -16.97 2.76 13.81
C GLY A 150 -17.05 1.26 13.49
N GLU A 151 -18.22 0.67 13.73
CA GLU A 151 -18.51 -0.70 13.32
C GLU A 151 -18.20 -0.87 11.84
N ARG A 152 -17.48 -1.95 11.52
CA ARG A 152 -17.15 -2.24 10.12
C ARG A 152 -18.33 -2.97 9.52
N LEU A 153 -19.04 -2.31 8.61
CA LEU A 153 -20.02 -2.96 7.76
C LEU A 153 -19.40 -4.19 7.07
N PRO A 154 -20.20 -5.25 6.81
CA PRO A 154 -19.79 -6.37 5.98
C PRO A 154 -19.17 -5.86 4.68
N ARG A 155 -17.95 -6.33 4.40
CA ARG A 155 -17.19 -5.93 3.19
C ARG A 155 -17.36 -6.92 2.04
N ALA A 156 -18.02 -8.05 2.28
CA ALA A 156 -18.39 -8.98 1.23
C ALA A 156 -19.44 -8.33 0.33
N LEU A 157 -19.32 -8.56 -0.97
CA LEU A 157 -20.30 -8.13 -1.95
C LEU A 157 -21.51 -9.06 -1.88
N ALA A 158 -22.70 -8.51 -2.13
CA ALA A 158 -23.92 -9.29 -2.25
C ALA A 158 -23.84 -10.25 -3.46
N GLU A 159 -24.49 -11.41 -3.37
CA GLU A 159 -24.39 -12.44 -4.41
C GLU A 159 -24.95 -11.97 -5.76
N GLN A 160 -26.02 -11.17 -5.77
CA GLN A 160 -26.56 -10.55 -6.99
C GLN A 160 -25.55 -9.62 -7.70
N VAL A 161 -24.68 -8.96 -6.92
CA VAL A 161 -23.63 -8.08 -7.45
C VAL A 161 -22.51 -8.95 -8.00
N MET A 162 -22.13 -10.00 -7.28
CA MET A 162 -21.15 -10.96 -7.77
C MET A 162 -21.58 -11.65 -9.06
N ALA A 163 -22.85 -12.04 -9.19
CA ALA A 163 -23.39 -12.63 -10.43
C ALA A 163 -23.18 -11.70 -11.64
N GLN A 164 -23.43 -10.40 -11.50
CA GLN A 164 -23.16 -9.42 -12.56
C GLN A 164 -21.65 -9.27 -12.84
N LEU A 165 -20.80 -9.33 -11.82
CA LEU A 165 -19.35 -9.17 -11.95
C LEU A 165 -18.67 -10.40 -12.56
N GLU A 166 -19.22 -11.59 -12.33
CA GLU A 166 -18.75 -12.89 -12.82
C GLU A 166 -19.35 -13.22 -14.21
N ASP A 167 -20.34 -12.46 -14.66
CA ASP A 167 -20.95 -12.60 -15.98
C ASP A 167 -19.89 -12.49 -17.10
N PRO A 168 -19.78 -13.49 -18.00
CA PRO A 168 -18.81 -13.50 -19.08
C PRO A 168 -18.89 -12.30 -20.02
N ASP A 169 -20.10 -11.79 -20.31
CA ASP A 169 -20.30 -10.64 -21.19
C ASP A 169 -19.82 -9.36 -20.52
N ASN A 170 -20.04 -9.22 -19.21
CA ASN A 170 -19.46 -8.11 -18.45
C ASN A 170 -17.95 -8.22 -18.37
N LEU A 171 -17.39 -9.40 -18.07
CA LEU A 171 -15.95 -9.61 -18.06
C LEU A 171 -15.31 -9.31 -19.43
N ALA A 172 -15.99 -9.61 -20.53
CA ALA A 172 -15.53 -9.30 -21.89
C ALA A 172 -15.42 -7.79 -22.17
N ARG A 173 -16.13 -6.93 -21.41
CA ARG A 173 -16.08 -5.46 -21.57
C ARG A 173 -14.80 -4.80 -21.03
N PHE A 174 -13.90 -5.55 -20.41
CA PHE A 174 -12.56 -5.03 -20.11
C PHE A 174 -11.82 -4.70 -21.42
N ALA A 175 -11.42 -3.44 -21.58
CA ALA A 175 -10.68 -3.00 -22.77
C ALA A 175 -9.31 -3.67 -22.95
N ASP A 176 -8.68 -4.12 -21.86
CA ASP A 176 -7.40 -4.82 -21.88
C ASP A 176 -7.55 -6.16 -21.14
N PRO A 177 -7.33 -7.31 -21.83
CA PRO A 177 -7.47 -8.65 -21.25
C PRO A 177 -6.62 -8.89 -20.00
N ALA A 178 -5.50 -8.18 -19.83
CA ALA A 178 -4.67 -8.30 -18.64
C ALA A 178 -5.43 -7.88 -17.36
N TYR A 179 -6.18 -6.78 -17.41
CA TYR A 179 -6.97 -6.32 -16.26
C TYR A 179 -8.16 -7.25 -15.97
N ARG A 180 -8.73 -7.87 -17.01
CA ARG A 180 -9.74 -8.93 -16.87
C ARG A 180 -9.17 -10.11 -16.09
N LEU A 181 -8.03 -10.65 -16.53
CA LEU A 181 -7.38 -11.79 -15.86
C LEU A 181 -6.98 -11.46 -14.42
N ILE A 182 -6.43 -10.27 -14.16
CA ILE A 182 -6.13 -9.82 -12.79
C ILE A 182 -7.40 -9.86 -11.92
N THR A 183 -8.53 -9.39 -12.44
CA THR A 183 -9.79 -9.36 -11.70
C THR A 183 -10.31 -10.78 -11.41
N ILE A 184 -10.25 -11.69 -12.38
CA ILE A 184 -10.61 -13.10 -12.20
C ILE A 184 -9.74 -13.75 -11.12
N ILE A 185 -8.42 -13.57 -11.16
CA ILE A 185 -7.50 -14.08 -10.12
C ILE A 185 -7.87 -13.53 -8.74
N LEU A 186 -8.20 -12.24 -8.63
CA LEU A 186 -8.56 -11.65 -7.35
C LEU A 186 -9.87 -12.19 -6.79
N MET A 187 -10.88 -12.40 -7.65
CA MET A 187 -12.17 -12.98 -7.27
C MET A 187 -12.01 -14.44 -6.83
N ARG A 188 -11.34 -15.27 -7.64
CA ARG A 188 -11.22 -16.73 -7.40
C ARG A 188 -10.19 -17.09 -6.34
N CYS A 189 -9.08 -16.36 -6.25
CA CYS A 189 -7.97 -16.73 -5.37
C CYS A 189 -7.85 -15.81 -4.13
N GLY A 190 -8.57 -14.69 -4.06
CA GLY A 190 -8.59 -13.80 -2.91
C GLY A 190 -7.24 -13.18 -2.56
N LEU A 191 -6.33 -13.04 -3.53
CA LEU A 191 -5.02 -12.43 -3.31
C LEU A 191 -5.16 -10.95 -2.92
N ARG A 192 -4.12 -10.40 -2.26
CA ARG A 192 -4.01 -8.93 -2.21
C ARG A 192 -3.66 -8.44 -3.59
N ILE A 193 -4.22 -7.29 -3.99
CA ILE A 193 -3.88 -6.68 -5.29
C ILE A 193 -2.37 -6.52 -5.50
N THR A 194 -1.61 -6.15 -4.47
CA THR A 194 -0.15 -6.04 -4.56
C THR A 194 0.55 -7.38 -4.79
N ASP A 195 0.00 -8.47 -4.26
CA ASP A 195 0.55 -9.81 -4.47
C ASP A 195 0.18 -10.33 -5.88
N ALA A 196 -1.07 -10.12 -6.32
CA ALA A 196 -1.53 -10.50 -7.66
C ALA A 196 -0.77 -9.79 -8.79
N LEU A 197 -0.53 -8.48 -8.66
CA LEU A 197 0.23 -7.71 -9.65
C LEU A 197 1.72 -8.08 -9.70
N ARG A 198 2.22 -8.79 -8.69
CA ARG A 198 3.63 -9.24 -8.59
C ARG A 198 3.78 -10.75 -8.85
N LEU A 199 2.74 -11.41 -9.36
CA LEU A 199 2.85 -12.78 -9.81
C LEU A 199 4.00 -12.92 -10.80
N ARG A 200 4.84 -13.92 -10.57
CA ARG A 200 5.93 -14.26 -11.50
C ARG A 200 5.35 -14.90 -12.75
N SER A 201 6.11 -14.89 -13.84
CA SER A 201 5.66 -15.53 -15.08
C SER A 201 5.65 -17.07 -15.04
N ASP A 202 6.14 -17.68 -13.96
CA ASP A 202 6.11 -19.12 -13.69
C ASP A 202 5.23 -19.44 -12.46
N CYS A 203 4.16 -18.66 -12.28
CA CYS A 203 3.31 -18.74 -11.09
C CYS A 203 2.38 -19.96 -11.07
N VAL A 204 2.22 -20.69 -12.16
CA VAL A 204 1.44 -21.93 -12.16
C VAL A 204 2.36 -23.11 -11.88
N VAL A 205 2.03 -23.89 -10.86
CA VAL A 205 2.70 -25.14 -10.51
C VAL A 205 1.66 -26.26 -10.40
N VAL A 206 2.08 -27.51 -10.53
CA VAL A 206 1.22 -28.67 -10.30
C VAL A 206 1.73 -29.47 -9.11
N ASP A 207 0.83 -30.15 -8.40
CA ASP A 207 1.21 -31.10 -7.38
C ASP A 207 1.55 -32.49 -7.97
N ALA A 208 1.73 -33.49 -7.11
CA ALA A 208 2.06 -34.86 -7.52
C ALA A 208 0.91 -35.55 -8.29
N GLU A 209 -0.32 -35.09 -8.13
CA GLU A 209 -1.53 -35.63 -8.76
C GLU A 209 -1.90 -34.86 -10.03
N GLY A 210 -1.15 -33.81 -10.36
CA GLY A 210 -1.35 -32.96 -11.54
C GLY A 210 -2.34 -31.81 -11.31
N ALA A 211 -2.82 -31.59 -10.08
CA ALA A 211 -3.74 -30.50 -9.78
C ALA A 211 -3.00 -29.15 -9.84
N PRO A 212 -3.55 -28.13 -10.53
CA PRO A 212 -2.87 -26.85 -10.70
C PRO A 212 -3.05 -25.92 -9.49
N TYR A 213 -1.97 -25.23 -9.14
CA TYR A 213 -1.90 -24.23 -8.09
C TYR A 213 -1.28 -22.93 -8.60
N LEU A 214 -1.80 -21.81 -8.10
CA LEU A 214 -1.17 -20.50 -8.22
C LEU A 214 -0.19 -20.27 -7.07
N ARG A 215 1.10 -20.20 -7.38
CA ARG A 215 2.19 -19.85 -6.49
C ARG A 215 2.45 -18.35 -6.49
N TYR A 216 2.48 -17.75 -5.30
CA TYR A 216 2.76 -16.33 -5.12
C TYR A 216 3.54 -16.03 -3.83
N LEU A 217 4.30 -14.94 -3.84
CA LEU A 217 4.93 -14.41 -2.64
C LEU A 217 3.92 -13.55 -1.87
N ASN A 218 3.54 -13.98 -0.66
CA ASN A 218 2.72 -13.18 0.24
C ASN A 218 3.62 -12.15 0.94
N HIS A 219 3.69 -10.94 0.40
CA HIS A 219 4.61 -9.91 0.89
C HIS A 219 4.30 -9.45 2.31
N LYS A 220 3.02 -9.56 2.74
CA LYS A 220 2.64 -9.23 4.12
C LYS A 220 3.25 -10.22 5.12
N MET A 221 3.27 -11.50 4.77
CA MET A 221 3.76 -12.58 5.64
C MET A 221 5.19 -13.01 5.32
N LYS A 222 5.80 -12.44 4.27
CA LYS A 222 7.16 -12.75 3.79
C LYS A 222 7.39 -14.25 3.53
N ARG A 223 6.44 -14.91 2.86
CA ARG A 223 6.51 -16.34 2.53
C ARG A 223 5.85 -16.66 1.19
N ASP A 224 6.33 -17.71 0.53
CA ASP A 224 5.60 -18.33 -0.58
C ASP A 224 4.29 -18.94 -0.09
N ALA A 225 3.28 -18.90 -0.96
CA ALA A 225 1.97 -19.48 -0.71
C ALA A 225 1.41 -20.06 -2.01
N LEU A 226 0.58 -21.08 -1.85
CA LEU A 226 -0.14 -21.76 -2.92
C LEU A 226 -1.64 -21.54 -2.72
N VAL A 227 -2.37 -21.35 -3.82
CA VAL A 227 -3.84 -21.35 -3.85
C VAL A 227 -4.26 -22.27 -5.00
N PRO A 228 -5.15 -23.25 -4.76
CA PRO A 228 -5.64 -24.10 -5.84
C PRO A 228 -6.35 -23.25 -6.89
N ILE A 229 -6.19 -23.61 -8.17
CA ILE A 229 -6.89 -22.99 -9.28
C ILE A 229 -7.61 -24.05 -10.11
N ASP A 230 -8.66 -23.64 -10.80
CA ASP A 230 -9.32 -24.50 -11.78
C ASP A 230 -8.57 -24.48 -13.13
N GLU A 231 -8.93 -25.43 -13.98
CA GLU A 231 -8.34 -25.62 -15.30
C GLU A 231 -8.58 -24.42 -16.22
N GLN A 232 -9.75 -23.80 -16.13
CA GLN A 232 -10.09 -22.60 -16.91
C GLN A 232 -9.14 -21.43 -16.57
N LEU A 233 -8.83 -21.22 -15.29
CA LEU A 233 -7.91 -20.17 -14.87
C LEU A 233 -6.47 -20.49 -15.30
N ARG A 234 -6.08 -21.78 -15.30
CA ARG A 234 -4.80 -22.23 -15.85
C ARG A 234 -4.67 -21.86 -17.33
N GLU A 235 -5.71 -22.13 -18.12
CA GLU A 235 -5.77 -21.80 -19.55
C GLU A 235 -5.71 -20.28 -19.79
N LEU A 236 -6.50 -19.49 -19.05
CA LEU A 236 -6.47 -18.03 -19.16
C LEU A 236 -5.08 -17.44 -18.88
N ILE A 237 -4.34 -18.02 -17.92
CA ILE A 237 -2.96 -17.62 -17.64
C ILE A 237 -2.04 -18.00 -18.81
N ALA A 238 -2.21 -19.18 -19.40
CA ALA A 238 -1.42 -19.62 -20.56
C ALA A 238 -1.68 -18.75 -21.81
N GLU A 239 -2.95 -18.39 -22.08
CA GLU A 239 -3.31 -17.47 -23.15
C GLU A 239 -2.67 -16.09 -22.96
N HIS A 240 -2.74 -15.57 -21.73
CA HIS A 240 -2.10 -14.29 -21.40
C HIS A 240 -0.58 -14.34 -21.56
N HIS A 241 0.07 -15.47 -21.26
CA HIS A 241 1.48 -15.69 -21.57
C HIS A 241 1.76 -15.61 -23.08
N ALA A 242 0.97 -16.31 -23.89
CA ALA A 242 1.13 -16.31 -25.35
C ALA A 242 0.97 -14.89 -25.92
N HIS A 243 -0.01 -14.12 -25.42
CA HIS A 243 -0.20 -12.73 -25.82
C HIS A 243 0.98 -11.83 -25.41
N THR A 244 1.45 -11.98 -24.17
CA THR A 244 2.60 -11.19 -23.65
C THR A 244 3.89 -11.48 -24.42
N ALA A 245 4.09 -12.72 -24.86
CA ALA A 245 5.27 -13.14 -25.64
C ALA A 245 5.35 -12.47 -27.02
N GLN A 246 4.23 -12.05 -27.62
CA GLN A 246 4.23 -11.30 -28.88
C GLN A 246 4.99 -9.97 -28.76
N ARG A 247 4.95 -9.36 -27.57
CA ARG A 247 5.62 -8.10 -27.28
C ARG A 247 6.98 -8.27 -26.63
N TRP A 248 7.13 -9.25 -25.75
CA TRP A 248 8.38 -9.57 -25.06
C TRP A 248 8.77 -11.04 -25.32
N PRO A 249 9.44 -11.34 -26.44
CA PRO A 249 9.78 -12.71 -26.83
C PRO A 249 10.69 -13.42 -25.83
N ALA A 250 11.54 -12.67 -25.12
CA ALA A 250 12.50 -13.20 -24.15
C ALA A 250 11.88 -13.64 -22.81
N ARG A 251 10.54 -13.73 -22.72
CA ARG A 251 9.73 -13.99 -21.51
C ARG A 251 9.95 -12.97 -20.39
N THR A 252 8.88 -12.35 -19.92
CA THR A 252 8.94 -11.39 -18.81
C THR A 252 9.12 -12.11 -17.48
N PRO A 253 9.76 -11.50 -16.46
CA PRO A 253 9.85 -12.09 -15.13
C PRO A 253 8.53 -12.04 -14.36
N VAL A 254 7.64 -11.10 -14.71
CA VAL A 254 6.32 -10.91 -14.11
C VAL A 254 5.22 -11.35 -15.08
N LEU A 255 4.10 -11.83 -14.53
CA LEU A 255 2.91 -12.22 -15.31
C LEU A 255 2.23 -11.01 -15.95
N PHE A 256 2.21 -9.86 -15.26
CA PHE A 256 1.50 -8.66 -15.67
C PHE A 256 2.44 -7.47 -15.92
N PRO A 257 3.29 -7.52 -16.96
CA PRO A 257 4.17 -6.40 -17.29
C PRO A 257 3.36 -5.17 -17.69
N ARG A 258 3.79 -3.97 -17.27
CA ARG A 258 3.12 -2.73 -17.65
C ARG A 258 3.31 -2.49 -19.17
N PRO A 259 2.28 -2.02 -19.89
CA PRO A 259 2.33 -1.87 -21.34
C PRO A 259 3.07 -0.63 -21.83
N THR A 260 3.44 0.31 -20.96
CA THR A 260 4.12 1.56 -21.37
C THR A 260 5.38 1.78 -20.56
N LYS A 261 6.39 2.40 -21.19
CA LYS A 261 7.68 2.71 -20.55
C LYS A 261 8.36 1.46 -19.95
N ASN A 262 8.24 0.29 -20.56
CA ASN A 262 8.71 -1.00 -20.01
C ASN A 262 9.31 -1.82 -21.13
N ILE A 263 10.52 -1.46 -21.54
CA ILE A 263 11.15 -1.96 -22.77
C ILE A 263 11.42 -3.47 -22.65
N ASP A 264 11.92 -3.88 -21.49
CA ASP A 264 12.32 -5.24 -21.12
C ASP A 264 11.20 -6.05 -20.45
N GLY A 265 10.05 -5.44 -20.16
CA GLY A 265 8.91 -6.16 -19.59
C GLY A 265 9.09 -6.52 -18.10
N THR A 266 10.07 -5.92 -17.41
CA THR A 266 10.40 -6.27 -16.03
C THR A 266 9.51 -5.61 -15.00
N HIS A 267 8.90 -4.47 -15.35
CA HIS A 267 8.06 -3.71 -14.42
C HIS A 267 6.60 -4.14 -14.47
N PRO A 268 5.98 -4.56 -13.35
CA PRO A 268 4.58 -4.94 -13.35
C PRO A 268 3.63 -3.74 -13.44
N ILE A 269 2.38 -4.03 -13.82
CA ILE A 269 1.23 -3.11 -13.66
C ILE A 269 1.16 -2.66 -12.20
N THR A 270 0.84 -1.38 -11.99
CA THR A 270 0.73 -0.81 -10.64
C THR A 270 -0.71 -0.84 -10.12
N SER A 271 -0.87 -0.88 -8.79
CA SER A 271 -2.18 -0.87 -8.14
C SER A 271 -3.05 0.33 -8.55
N PRO A 272 -2.54 1.59 -8.62
CA PRO A 272 -3.32 2.71 -9.16
C PRO A 272 -3.80 2.49 -10.60
N THR A 273 -2.96 1.96 -11.48
CA THR A 273 -3.32 1.66 -12.87
C THR A 273 -4.46 0.64 -12.94
N TYR A 274 -4.36 -0.47 -12.19
CA TYR A 274 -5.41 -1.46 -12.11
C TYR A 274 -6.72 -0.87 -11.54
N ARG A 275 -6.65 -0.07 -10.47
CA ARG A 275 -7.85 0.55 -9.88
C ARG A 275 -8.57 1.45 -10.88
N MET A 276 -7.85 2.17 -11.72
CA MET A 276 -8.47 2.96 -12.78
C MET A 276 -9.13 2.10 -13.85
N ALA A 277 -8.51 0.98 -14.23
CA ALA A 277 -9.12 0.03 -15.16
C ALA A 277 -10.40 -0.59 -14.58
N LEU A 278 -10.36 -0.97 -13.29
CA LEU A 278 -11.50 -1.50 -12.57
C LEU A 278 -12.67 -0.51 -12.51
N LEU A 279 -12.41 0.76 -12.17
CA LEU A 279 -13.46 1.79 -12.14
C LEU A 279 -14.10 2.02 -13.51
N ARG A 280 -13.29 2.04 -14.58
CA ARG A 280 -13.82 2.15 -15.95
C ARG A 280 -14.67 0.95 -16.33
N TRP A 281 -14.22 -0.26 -16.01
CA TRP A 281 -14.98 -1.48 -16.29
C TRP A 281 -16.33 -1.50 -15.58
N LEU A 282 -16.36 -1.15 -14.28
CA LEU A 282 -17.62 -1.05 -13.52
C LEU A 282 -18.59 -0.03 -14.13
N SER A 283 -18.06 1.11 -14.58
CA SER A 283 -18.88 2.13 -15.24
C SER A 283 -19.45 1.65 -16.58
N VAL A 284 -18.72 0.85 -17.35
CA VAL A 284 -19.16 0.34 -18.66
C VAL A 284 -20.13 -0.84 -18.52
N CYS A 285 -20.03 -1.60 -17.43
CA CYS A 285 -20.95 -2.70 -17.14
C CYS A 285 -22.26 -2.25 -16.47
N ASP A 286 -22.30 -1.02 -15.92
CA ASP A 286 -23.42 -0.49 -15.14
C ASP A 286 -23.84 -1.44 -14.00
N ILE A 287 -22.86 -1.91 -13.23
CA ILE A 287 -23.09 -2.85 -12.12
C ILE A 287 -23.89 -2.17 -11.00
N ARG A 288 -25.03 -2.75 -10.64
CA ARG A 288 -25.97 -2.17 -9.65
C ARG A 288 -26.24 -3.08 -8.46
N ASP A 289 -26.53 -2.48 -7.31
CA ASP A 289 -26.97 -3.17 -6.08
C ASP A 289 -28.49 -3.42 -6.05
N GLU A 290 -29.01 -3.96 -4.93
CA GLU A 290 -30.45 -4.23 -4.75
C GLU A 290 -31.33 -2.97 -4.87
N HIS A 291 -30.75 -1.78 -4.71
CA HIS A 291 -31.44 -0.50 -4.76
C HIS A 291 -31.25 0.19 -6.12
N GLY A 292 -30.67 -0.50 -7.10
CA GLY A 292 -30.40 0.03 -8.43
C GLY A 292 -29.29 1.08 -8.45
N GLN A 293 -28.51 1.22 -7.37
CA GLN A 293 -27.42 2.19 -7.28
C GLN A 293 -26.12 1.61 -7.85
N PRO A 294 -25.28 2.43 -8.52
CA PRO A 294 -23.99 1.98 -9.02
C PRO A 294 -23.09 1.47 -7.89
N VAL A 295 -22.51 0.28 -8.08
CA VAL A 295 -21.64 -0.32 -7.08
C VAL A 295 -20.26 0.34 -7.09
N HIS A 296 -19.85 0.87 -5.94
CA HIS A 296 -18.48 1.29 -5.69
C HIS A 296 -17.71 0.20 -4.96
N LEU A 297 -16.76 -0.44 -5.64
CA LEU A 297 -15.95 -1.48 -5.04
C LEU A 297 -14.45 -1.18 -5.06
N THR A 298 -13.76 -1.80 -4.11
CA THR A 298 -12.30 -1.79 -3.97
C THR A 298 -11.76 -3.20 -4.09
N PRO A 299 -10.49 -3.37 -4.54
CA PRO A 299 -9.91 -4.71 -4.72
C PRO A 299 -9.84 -5.55 -3.44
N HIS A 300 -10.02 -4.94 -2.27
CA HIS A 300 -10.03 -5.67 -1.00
C HIS A 300 -11.33 -6.46 -0.78
N GLN A 301 -12.43 -6.03 -1.41
CA GLN A 301 -13.74 -6.68 -1.27
C GLN A 301 -13.77 -8.07 -1.95
N TRP A 302 -12.94 -8.31 -2.98
CA TRP A 302 -12.79 -9.65 -3.58
C TRP A 302 -12.43 -10.71 -2.54
N ARG A 303 -11.37 -10.46 -1.77
CA ARG A 303 -10.92 -11.37 -0.72
C ARG A 303 -11.94 -11.52 0.41
N HIS A 304 -12.65 -10.44 0.76
CA HIS A 304 -13.69 -10.52 1.78
C HIS A 304 -14.86 -11.39 1.33
N THR A 305 -15.32 -11.21 0.09
CA THR A 305 -16.40 -12.00 -0.52
C THR A 305 -16.02 -13.47 -0.61
N LEU A 306 -14.82 -13.79 -1.11
CA LEU A 306 -14.32 -15.18 -1.17
C LEU A 306 -14.23 -15.80 0.23
N GLY A 307 -13.69 -15.06 1.21
CA GLY A 307 -13.60 -15.54 2.59
C GLY A 307 -14.98 -15.83 3.20
N THR A 308 -15.98 -15.01 2.88
CA THR A 308 -17.37 -15.22 3.31
C THR A 308 -17.98 -16.44 2.63
N ARG A 309 -17.86 -16.58 1.30
CA ARG A 309 -18.36 -17.74 0.54
C ARG A 309 -17.77 -19.06 1.07
N ASN A 310 -16.45 -19.11 1.30
CA ASN A 310 -15.78 -20.29 1.85
C ASN A 310 -16.19 -20.63 3.29
N SER A 311 -16.62 -19.63 4.08
CA SER A 311 -17.10 -19.87 5.45
C SER A 311 -18.57 -20.31 5.49
N ALA A 312 -19.33 -20.02 4.43
CA ALA A 312 -20.75 -20.37 4.30
C ALA A 312 -20.97 -21.70 3.57
N ALA A 313 -19.98 -22.21 2.84
CA ALA A 313 -20.04 -23.53 2.21
C ALA A 313 -20.12 -24.63 3.30
N PRO A 314 -21.06 -25.59 3.21
CA PRO A 314 -21.06 -26.74 4.11
C PRO A 314 -19.74 -27.51 3.93
N ARG A 315 -19.14 -27.91 5.07
CA ARG A 315 -17.91 -28.71 5.10
C ARG A 315 -18.10 -30.08 4.49
#